data_AF-A0A7X2TEZ7-F1
#
_entry.id   AF-A0A7X2TEZ7-F1
#
_cell.length_a   1.000
_cell.length_b   1.000
_cell.length_c   1.000
_cell.angle_alpha   90.00
_cell.angle_beta   90.00
_cell.angle_gamma   90.00
#
_symmetry.space_group_name_H-M   'P 1'
#
loop_
_entity.id
_entity.type
_entity.pdbx_description
1 polymer ?
#
loop_
_entity_poly.entity_id
_entity_poly.type
_entity_poly.pdbx_seq_one_letter_code
_entity_poly.pdbx_strand_id
1 'polypeptide(L)' 'MPYHISPNGSAGGCFSYSYDAAGNRLSKEDCEGVTEYHYNQKNQLILLDSPSGKKQFTYS' A
#
# COMPACT_ATOMS: atom_id res chain seq x y z
N MET A 1 -3.98 0.44 -43.22
CA MET A 1 -3.26 -0.23 -42.12
C MET A 1 -3.74 0.43 -40.83
N PRO A 2 -4.64 -0.19 -40.05
CA PRO A 2 -5.17 0.43 -38.84
C PRO A 2 -4.14 0.35 -37.71
N TYR A 3 -3.94 1.48 -37.04
CA TYR A 3 -3.17 1.58 -35.81
C TYR A 3 -3.89 0.76 -34.74
N HIS A 4 -3.33 -0.38 -34.33
CA HIS A 4 -3.76 -1.05 -33.11
C HIS A 4 -3.25 -0.21 -31.95
N ILE A 5 -4.14 0.57 -31.35
CA ILE A 5 -3.94 1.12 -30.00
C ILE A 5 -4.05 -0.11 -29.09
N SER A 6 -2.92 -0.74 -28.76
CA SER A 6 -2.89 -1.73 -27.68
C SER A 6 -3.42 -1.01 -26.43
N PRO A 7 -4.49 -1.50 -25.77
CA PRO A 7 -4.93 -0.90 -24.53
C PRO A 7 -3.76 -0.94 -23.56
N ASN A 8 -3.31 0.27 -23.27
CA ASN A 8 -2.32 0.62 -22.29
C ASN A 8 -2.69 -0.04 -20.95
N GLY A 9 -1.71 -0.65 -20.28
CA GLY A 9 -1.86 -1.16 -18.92
C GLY A 9 -1.30 -2.55 -18.75
N SER A 10 0.01 -2.61 -18.52
CA SER A 10 0.78 -3.76 -18.03
C SER A 10 -0.06 -4.75 -17.22
N ALA A 11 -0.02 -6.02 -17.60
CA ALA A 11 -0.32 -7.13 -16.68
C ALA A 11 0.80 -7.23 -15.62
N GLY A 12 0.98 -6.17 -14.83
CA GLY A 12 2.14 -5.95 -13.99
C GLY A 12 1.79 -5.05 -12.83
N GLY A 13 1.49 -5.69 -11.70
CA GLY A 13 1.47 -5.03 -10.40
C GLY A 13 0.07 -4.67 -9.92
N CYS A 14 -0.69 -5.68 -9.48
CA CYS A 14 -1.67 -5.46 -8.42
C CYS A 14 -1.06 -4.92 -7.12
N PHE A 15 0.27 -4.87 -7.04
CA PHE A 15 1.02 -4.49 -5.86
C PHE A 15 1.58 -3.08 -6.04
N SER A 16 0.97 -2.11 -5.37
CA SER A 16 1.51 -0.73 -5.25
C SER A 16 1.92 -0.46 -3.81
N TYR A 17 3.04 0.20 -3.60
CA TYR A 17 3.55 0.52 -2.27
C TYR A 17 3.91 2.00 -2.19
N SER A 18 3.47 2.67 -1.13
CA SER A 18 3.89 4.04 -0.82
C SER A 18 4.72 4.05 0.45
N TYR A 19 5.70 4.94 0.51
CA TYR A 19 6.61 5.08 1.63
C TYR A 19 6.71 6.54 2.06
N ASP A 20 6.89 6.75 3.36
CA ASP A 20 7.25 8.04 3.93
C ASP A 20 8.72 8.40 3.62
N ALA A 21 9.10 9.66 3.84
CA ALA A 21 10.48 10.14 3.68
C ALA A 21 11.51 9.34 4.50
N ALA A 22 11.09 8.76 5.63
CA ALA A 22 11.92 7.88 6.45
C ALA A 22 12.01 6.42 5.94
N GLY A 23 11.33 6.08 4.84
CA GLY A 23 11.30 4.73 4.27
C GLY A 23 10.29 3.78 4.92
N ASN A 24 9.39 4.28 5.78
CA ASN A 24 8.30 3.47 6.35
C ASN A 24 7.18 3.31 5.32
N ARG A 25 6.67 2.10 5.15
CA ARG A 25 5.57 1.84 4.20
C ARG A 25 4.27 2.43 4.71
N LEU A 26 3.70 3.43 4.03
CA LEU A 26 2.43 4.05 4.36
C LEU A 26 1.22 3.28 3.82
N SER A 27 1.33 2.75 2.61
CA SER A 27 0.25 1.97 2.00
C SER A 27 0.79 0.82 1.16
N LYS A 28 -0.02 -0.22 1.07
CA LYS A 28 0.16 -1.40 0.23
C LYS A 28 -1.17 -1.66 -0.45
N GLU A 29 -1.24 -1.45 -1.75
CA GLU A 29 -2.37 -1.91 -2.56
C GLU A 29 -2.02 -3.28 -3.12
N ASP A 30 -2.96 -4.20 -3.04
CA ASP A 30 -2.93 -5.56 -3.57
C ASP A 30 -4.09 -5.76 -4.55
N CYS A 31 -4.12 -6.90 -5.24
CA CYS A 31 -5.31 -7.35 -5.99
C CYS A 31 -6.57 -7.46 -5.11
N GLU A 32 -6.38 -7.64 -3.81
CA GLU A 32 -7.44 -7.88 -2.84
C GLU A 32 -7.92 -6.58 -2.16
N GLY A 33 -7.16 -5.48 -2.27
CA GLY A 33 -7.51 -4.19 -1.69
C GLY A 33 -6.31 -3.43 -1.14
N VAL A 34 -6.59 -2.33 -0.43
CA VAL A 34 -5.57 -1.44 0.12
C VAL A 34 -5.38 -1.69 1.61
N THR A 35 -4.12 -1.87 2.01
CA THR A 35 -3.67 -1.90 3.39
C THR A 35 -2.91 -0.62 3.74
N GLU A 36 -3.37 0.11 4.75
CA GLU A 36 -2.75 1.33 5.27
C GLU A 36 -1.98 1.05 6.56
N TYR A 37 -0.88 1.77 6.75
CA TYR A 37 0.02 1.63 7.89
C TYR A 37 0.28 3.01 8.49
N HIS A 38 -0.02 3.18 9.77
CA HIS A 38 0.26 4.41 10.49
C HIS A 38 1.36 4.19 11.52
N TYR A 39 2.27 5.15 11.60
CA TYR A 39 3.42 5.10 12.48
C TYR A 39 3.38 6.25 13.48
N ASN A 40 3.93 6.04 14.67
CA ASN A 40 4.18 7.11 15.62
C ASN A 40 5.45 7.91 15.26
N GLN A 41 5.75 8.96 16.03
CA GLN A 41 6.94 9.81 15.86
C GLN A 41 8.27 9.06 15.99
N LYS A 42 8.27 7.84 16.57
CA LYS A 42 9.45 6.97 16.71
C LYS A 42 9.52 5.93 15.59
N ASN A 43 8.74 6.10 14.51
CA ASN A 43 8.66 5.18 13.38
C ASN A 43 8.19 3.76 13.75
N GLN A 44 7.36 3.64 14.80
CA GLN A 44 6.77 2.37 15.22
C GLN A 44 5.35 2.27 14.68
N LEU A 45 4.99 1.13 14.08
CA LEU A 45 3.67 0.89 13.50
C LEU A 45 2.61 0.83 14.59
N ILE A 46 1.69 1.80 14.63
CA ILE A 46 0.60 1.87 15.61
C ILE A 46 -0.75 1.40 15.07
N LEU A 47 -0.96 1.41 13.75
CA LEU A 47 -2.18 0.94 13.12
C LEU A 47 -1.88 0.27 11.78
N LEU A 48 -2.50 -0.89 11.56
CA LEU A 48 -2.55 -1.60 10.30
C LEU A 48 -4.02 -1.73 9.92
N ASP A 49 -4.43 -1.05 8.85
CA ASP A 49 -5.79 -1.05 8.33
C ASP A 49 -5.80 -1.89 7.06
N SER A 50 -6.45 -3.05 7.05
CA SER A 50 -6.51 -3.92 5.87
C SER A 50 -7.95 -4.31 5.57
N PRO A 51 -8.28 -4.73 4.34
CA PRO A 51 -9.60 -5.28 4.04
C PRO A 51 -9.95 -6.50 4.90
N SER A 52 -8.94 -7.23 5.39
CA SER A 52 -9.11 -8.35 6.32
C SER A 52 -9.34 -7.94 7.77
N GLY A 53 -9.18 -6.66 8.12
CA GLY A 53 -9.39 -6.12 9.46
C GLY A 53 -8.33 -5.11 9.91
N LYS A 54 -8.60 -4.47 11.04
CA LYS A 54 -7.74 -3.44 11.66
C LYS A 54 -6.96 -4.01 12.84
N LYS A 55 -5.67 -3.70 12.93
CA LYS A 55 -4.79 -4.08 14.06
C LYS A 55 -4.13 -2.83 14.62
N GLN A 56 -4.28 -2.60 15.91
CA GLN A 56 -3.67 -1.48 16.61
C GLN A 56 -2.58 -1.97 17.56
N PHE A 57 -1.45 -1.27 17.60
CA PHE A 57 -0.32 -1.58 18.47
C PHE A 57 -0.06 -0.40 19.41
N THR A 58 0.18 -0.72 20.67
CA THR A 58 0.54 0.26 21.70
C THR A 58 1.94 -0.06 22.21
N TYR A 59 2.79 0.96 22.28
CA TYR A 59 4.15 0.86 22.79
C TYR A 59 4.26 1.72 24.06
N SER A 60 4.96 1.21 25.07
CA SER A 60 5.22 1.90 26.35
C SER A 60 6.53 2.71 26.34
#